data_AF-A0A1F8QMH0-F1
#
_entry.id   AF-A0A1F8QMH0-F1
#
_cell.length_a   1.000
_cell.length_b   1.000
_cell.length_c   1.000
_cell.angle_alpha   90.00
_cell.angle_beta   90.00
_cell.angle_gamma   90.00
#
_symmetry.space_group_name_H-M   'P 1'
#
loop_
_entity.id
_entity.type
_entity.pdbx_description
1 polymer ?
#
loop_
_entity_poly.entity_id
_entity_poly.type
_entity_poly.pdbx_seq_one_letter_code
_entity_poly.pdbx_strand_id
1 'polypeptide(L)'
;MAQGGEQEVRDGDRSRGTGLRVFGTNPEQPDEGRIFVWTKMGWFERIEVQSGAVAFTPIARSESELRELVSRDNPSFDLVQLSGQYRKMVSREFSEQSPSYRDSPEYSHEDPSEKDSQQYHQHD
;
A
#
# COMPACT_ATOMS: atom_id res chain seq x y z
N MET A 1 38.42 27.23 17.30
CA MET A 1 38.59 25.79 17.59
C MET A 1 37.21 25.22 17.86
N ALA A 2 36.87 24.10 17.20
CA ALA A 2 35.77 23.12 17.39
C ALA A 2 34.34 23.64 17.67
N GLN A 3 33.31 23.51 16.81
CA GLN A 3 32.64 22.31 16.28
C GLN A 3 32.17 21.29 17.32
N GLY A 4 30.86 21.07 17.35
CA GLY A 4 30.11 20.02 18.05
C GLY A 4 28.65 20.49 18.18
N GLY A 5 27.70 20.14 17.32
CA GLY A 5 27.56 18.91 16.57
C GLY A 5 26.58 17.94 17.25
N GLU A 6 25.57 18.43 17.98
CA GLU A 6 24.42 17.62 18.39
C GLU A 6 23.32 17.75 17.33
N GLN A 7 23.57 17.05 16.24
CA GLN A 7 22.54 16.67 15.30
C GLN A 7 21.67 15.64 16.00
N GLU A 8 20.69 16.12 16.78
CA GLU A 8 19.61 15.30 17.29
C GLU A 8 18.91 14.72 16.05
N VAL A 9 19.13 13.42 15.85
CA VAL A 9 18.49 12.60 14.84
C VAL A 9 16.99 12.77 14.97
N ARG A 10 16.42 13.67 14.16
CA ARG A 10 14.99 13.72 13.92
C ARG A 10 14.65 12.55 13.03
N ASP A 11 14.60 11.37 13.64
CA ASP A 11 13.96 10.18 13.13
C ASP A 11 12.57 10.55 12.60
N GLY A 12 12.43 10.49 11.28
CA GLY A 12 11.31 9.80 10.65
C GLY A 12 9.89 10.32 10.84
N ASP A 13 9.68 11.58 11.21
CA ASP A 13 8.33 12.18 11.24
C ASP A 13 8.20 13.31 10.20
N ARG A 14 8.20 12.91 8.92
CA ARG A 14 7.62 13.72 7.86
C ARG A 14 6.45 12.96 7.28
N SER A 15 5.28 13.25 7.85
CA SER A 15 3.95 12.91 7.34
C SER A 15 3.60 11.42 7.44
N ARG A 16 3.41 10.94 8.67
CA ARG A 16 2.62 9.73 8.96
C ARG A 16 1.15 9.96 8.58
N GLY A 17 0.87 10.11 7.28
CA GLY A 17 -0.47 9.93 6.76
C GLY A 17 -0.96 8.57 7.22
N THR A 18 -2.15 8.53 7.81
CA THR A 18 -2.86 7.32 8.24
C THR A 18 -3.16 6.34 7.11
N GLY A 19 -2.86 6.72 5.86
CA GLY A 19 -3.09 5.94 4.66
C GLY A 19 -2.14 4.77 4.47
N LEU A 20 -2.70 3.72 3.86
CA LEU A 20 -1.97 2.54 3.38
C LEU A 20 -0.84 2.99 2.44
N ARG A 21 0.37 2.44 2.68
CA ARG A 21 1.51 2.60 1.78
C ARG A 21 1.80 1.27 1.12
N VAL A 22 2.05 1.31 -0.18
CA VAL A 22 2.34 0.11 -0.99
C VAL A 22 3.79 0.17 -1.43
N PHE A 23 4.49 -0.94 -1.29
CA PHE A 23 5.89 -1.10 -1.65
C PHE A 23 6.04 -2.32 -2.55
N GLY A 24 7.07 -2.31 -3.38
CA GLY A 24 7.41 -3.40 -4.28
C GLY A 24 8.91 -3.63 -4.33
N THR A 25 9.30 -4.85 -4.67
CA THR A 25 10.71 -5.19 -4.90
C THR A 25 11.17 -5.02 -6.34
N ASN A 26 10.22 -4.82 -7.26
CA ASN A 26 10.47 -4.49 -8.65
C ASN A 26 9.51 -3.36 -9.07
N PRO A 27 9.88 -2.09 -8.92
CA PRO A 27 8.99 -0.98 -9.25
C PRO A 27 8.75 -0.82 -10.75
N GLU A 28 9.63 -1.35 -11.60
CA GLU A 28 9.49 -1.30 -13.06
C GLU A 28 8.48 -2.34 -13.55
N GLN A 29 8.48 -3.53 -12.94
CA GLN A 29 7.52 -4.60 -13.19
C GLN A 29 6.99 -5.17 -11.87
N PRO A 30 5.99 -4.50 -11.26
CA PRO A 30 5.48 -4.87 -9.94
C PRO A 30 4.97 -6.31 -9.84
N ASP A 31 4.37 -6.82 -10.92
CA ASP A 31 3.83 -8.18 -10.99
C ASP A 31 4.92 -9.28 -11.01
N GLU A 32 6.15 -8.94 -11.39
CA GLU A 32 7.30 -9.84 -11.29
C GLU A 32 7.99 -9.76 -9.91
N GLY A 33 7.58 -8.81 -9.07
CA GLY A 33 8.12 -8.56 -7.75
C GLY A 33 7.21 -9.02 -6.61
N ARG A 34 7.71 -8.88 -5.39
CA ARG A 34 6.91 -9.01 -4.17
C ARG A 34 6.28 -7.67 -3.84
N ILE A 35 5.02 -7.68 -3.44
CA ILE A 35 4.25 -6.48 -3.11
C ILE A 35 3.89 -6.49 -1.63
N PHE A 36 4.15 -5.38 -0.96
CA PHE A 36 3.94 -5.22 0.47
C PHE A 36 3.08 -3.99 0.78
N VAL A 37 2.21 -4.12 1.78
CA VAL A 37 1.37 -3.04 2.29
C VAL A 37 1.79 -2.74 3.72
N TRP A 38 2.17 -1.48 3.97
CA TRP A 38 2.41 -0.96 5.30
C TRP A 38 1.13 -0.35 5.87
N THR A 39 0.82 -0.74 7.10
CA THR A 39 -0.34 -0.29 7.87
C THR A 39 0.08 0.05 9.30
N LYS A 40 -0.83 0.64 10.08
CA LYS A 40 -0.60 0.82 11.54
C LYS A 40 -0.43 -0.50 12.31
N MET A 41 -0.90 -1.62 11.76
CA MET A 41 -0.84 -2.94 12.39
C MET A 41 0.43 -3.71 12.04
N GLY A 42 1.16 -3.30 11.00
CA GLY A 42 2.32 -3.98 10.48
C GLY A 42 2.33 -4.08 8.95
N TRP A 43 3.25 -4.92 8.46
CA TRP A 43 3.46 -5.24 7.05
C TRP A 43 2.67 -6.48 6.64
N PHE A 44 2.05 -6.38 5.47
CA PHE A 44 1.34 -7.46 4.83
C PHE A 44 1.90 -7.69 3.44
N GLU A 45 2.13 -8.94 3.08
CA GLU A 45 2.51 -9.33 1.73
C GLU A 45 1.26 -9.66 0.91
N ARG A 46 1.19 -9.14 -0.32
CA ARG A 46 0.19 -9.51 -1.33
C ARG A 46 0.63 -10.80 -2.01
N ILE A 47 -0.19 -11.83 -1.95
CA ILE A 47 0.06 -13.13 -2.57
C ILE A 47 -1.09 -13.42 -3.53
N GLU A 48 -0.76 -13.62 -4.81
CA GLU A 48 -1.70 -14.14 -5.79
C GLU A 48 -1.69 -15.67 -5.73
N VAL A 49 -2.84 -16.28 -5.43
CA VAL A 49 -2.99 -17.74 -5.41
C VAL A 49 -3.34 -18.25 -6.80
N GLN A 50 -3.12 -19.55 -7.05
CA GLN A 50 -3.28 -20.17 -8.38
C GLN A 50 -4.64 -19.94 -9.06
N SER A 51 -5.68 -19.61 -8.30
CA SER A 51 -7.01 -19.26 -8.82
C SER A 51 -7.14 -17.81 -9.32
N GLY A 52 -6.07 -17.01 -9.30
CA GLY A 52 -6.09 -15.58 -9.56
C GLY A 52 -6.70 -14.75 -8.42
N ALA A 53 -7.01 -15.38 -7.29
CA ALA A 53 -7.45 -14.68 -6.09
C ALA A 53 -6.25 -14.08 -5.36
N VAL A 54 -6.46 -12.95 -4.70
CA VAL A 54 -5.42 -12.21 -3.99
C VAL A 54 -5.66 -12.32 -2.50
N ALA A 55 -4.61 -12.59 -1.74
CA ALA A 55 -4.63 -12.62 -0.28
C ALA A 55 -3.55 -11.72 0.30
N PHE A 56 -3.82 -11.13 1.47
CA PHE A 56 -2.84 -10.35 2.22
C PHE A 56 -2.46 -11.06 3.51
N THR A 57 -1.20 -11.43 3.63
CA THR A 57 -0.70 -12.20 4.78
C THR A 57 0.20 -11.32 5.64
N PRO A 58 -0.03 -11.21 6.96
CA PRO A 58 0.87 -10.48 7.85
C PRO A 58 2.25 -11.14 7.85
N ILE A 59 3.29 -10.38 7.56
CA ILE A 59 4.66 -10.90 7.40
C ILE A 59 5.65 -10.30 8.39
N ALA A 60 5.43 -9.06 8.85
CA ALA A 60 6.29 -8.39 9.81
C ALA A 60 5.54 -7.29 10.58
N ARG A 61 6.04 -6.91 11.75
CA ARG A 61 5.52 -5.76 12.51
C ARG A 61 6.28 -4.47 12.22
N SER A 62 7.52 -4.58 11.78
CA SER A 62 8.44 -3.45 11.56
C SER A 62 9.14 -3.56 10.21
N GLU A 63 9.59 -2.42 9.65
CA GLU A 63 10.34 -2.40 8.38
C GLU A 63 11.66 -3.18 8.49
N SER A 64 12.38 -3.06 9.61
CA SER A 64 13.61 -3.82 9.83
C SER A 64 13.40 -5.33 9.75
N GLU A 65 12.33 -5.83 10.38
CA GLU A 65 11.97 -7.25 10.34
C GLU A 65 11.60 -7.70 8.93
N LEU A 66 10.83 -6.89 8.19
CA LEU A 66 10.54 -7.15 6.77
C LEU A 66 11.84 -7.21 5.96
N ARG A 67 12.75 -6.25 6.13
CA ARG A 67 14.02 -6.21 5.40
C ARG A 67 14.89 -7.41 5.73
N GLU A 68 14.94 -7.86 6.98
CA GLU A 68 15.65 -9.07 7.37
C GLU A 68 15.07 -10.33 6.69
N LEU A 69 13.74 -10.44 6.62
CA LEU A 69 13.08 -11.56 5.93
C LEU A 69 13.37 -11.55 4.43
N VAL A 70 13.16 -10.41 3.78
CA VAL A 70 13.33 -10.27 2.32
C VAL A 70 14.80 -10.45 1.92
N SER A 71 15.75 -9.96 2.73
CA SER A 71 17.17 -10.09 2.45
C SER A 71 17.69 -11.52 2.57
N ARG A 72 17.04 -12.36 3.40
CA ARG A 72 17.37 -13.80 3.49
C ARG A 72 16.98 -14.55 2.23
N ASP A 73 15.84 -14.21 1.63
CA ASP A 73 15.41 -14.81 0.36
C ASP A 73 16.27 -14.30 -0.80
N ASN A 74 16.47 -12.99 -0.89
CA ASN A 74 17.27 -12.36 -1.94
C ASN A 74 17.92 -11.06 -1.44
N PRO A 75 19.25 -11.03 -1.27
CA PRO A 75 19.95 -9.88 -0.68
C PRO A 75 20.01 -8.65 -1.60
N SER A 76 19.61 -8.78 -2.87
CA SER A 76 19.62 -7.70 -3.86
C SER A 76 18.31 -6.92 -3.95
N PHE A 77 17.30 -7.25 -3.13
CA PHE A 77 16.02 -6.56 -3.19
C PHE A 77 16.07 -5.18 -2.52
N ASP A 78 15.68 -4.16 -3.30
CA ASP A 78 15.39 -2.82 -2.79
C ASP A 78 13.88 -2.66 -2.64
N LEU A 79 13.44 -2.20 -1.46
CA LEU A 79 12.04 -2.00 -1.16
C LEU A 79 11.64 -0.58 -1.57
N VAL A 80 10.96 -0.46 -2.70
CA VAL A 80 10.60 0.85 -3.28
C VAL A 80 9.12 1.12 -3.07
N GLN A 81 8.78 2.33 -2.61
CA GLN A 81 7.38 2.74 -2.50
C GLN A 81 6.76 2.89 -3.90
N LEU A 82 5.68 2.15 -4.15
CA LEU A 82 4.95 2.22 -5.41
C LEU A 82 4.00 3.43 -5.43
N SER A 83 3.74 3.93 -6.64
CA SER A 83 2.87 5.07 -6.87
C SER A 83 1.92 4.81 -8.04
N GLY A 84 1.06 5.79 -8.35
CA GLY A 84 0.17 5.72 -9.51
C GLY A 84 -0.98 4.70 -9.37
N GLN A 85 -1.43 4.17 -10.50
CA GLN A 85 -2.61 3.29 -10.59
C GLN A 85 -2.41 1.97 -9.87
N TYR A 86 -1.22 1.38 -9.97
CA TYR A 86 -0.92 0.10 -9.32
C TYR A 86 -1.03 0.20 -7.78
N ARG A 87 -0.49 1.29 -7.19
CA ARG A 87 -0.66 1.57 -5.75
C ARG A 87 -2.13 1.69 -5.36
N LYS A 88 -2.98 2.32 -6.19
CA LYS A 88 -4.42 2.46 -5.92
C LYS A 88 -5.14 1.11 -5.98
N MET A 89 -4.79 0.27 -6.96
CA MET A 89 -5.33 -1.08 -7.12
C MET A 89 -5.01 -1.96 -5.91
N VAL A 90 -3.74 -2.05 -5.49
CA VAL A 90 -3.36 -2.85 -4.32
C VAL A 90 -4.01 -2.33 -3.03
N SER A 91 -4.12 -0.99 -2.90
CA SER A 91 -4.81 -0.38 -1.75
C SER A 91 -6.29 -0.75 -1.70
N ARG A 92 -6.95 -0.86 -2.87
CA ARG A 92 -8.34 -1.31 -3.00
C ARG A 92 -8.49 -2.74 -2.52
N GLU A 93 -7.72 -3.65 -3.10
CA GLU A 93 -7.75 -5.08 -2.77
C GLU A 93 -7.55 -5.31 -1.26
N PHE A 94 -6.61 -4.59 -0.65
CA PHE A 94 -6.35 -4.69 0.78
C PHE A 94 -7.55 -4.22 1.63
N SER A 95 -8.16 -3.09 1.24
CA SER A 95 -9.26 -2.49 1.99
C SER A 95 -10.55 -3.31 1.89
N GLU A 96 -10.78 -3.99 0.76
CA GLU A 96 -11.93 -4.89 0.57
C GLU A 96 -11.84 -6.13 1.48
N GLN A 97 -10.63 -6.61 1.77
CA GLN A 97 -10.40 -7.74 2.66
C GLN A 97 -10.31 -7.34 4.14
N SER A 98 -9.94 -6.08 4.43
CA SER A 98 -9.82 -5.56 5.80
C SER A 98 -10.89 -4.50 6.11
N PRO A 99 -12.01 -4.87 6.75
CA PRO A 99 -13.14 -3.95 7.00
C PRO A 99 -12.75 -2.72 7.83
N SER A 100 -11.69 -2.79 8.64
CA SER A 100 -11.19 -1.66 9.43
C SER A 100 -10.61 -0.50 8.61
N TYR A 101 -10.34 -0.70 7.31
CA TYR A 101 -9.80 0.33 6.40
C TYR A 101 -10.80 0.81 5.35
N ARG A 102 -11.96 0.14 5.24
CA ARG A 102 -13.06 0.50 4.32
C ARG A 102 -13.58 1.94 4.52
N ASP A 103 -13.51 2.44 5.74
CA ASP A 103 -14.04 3.75 6.15
C ASP A 103 -12.97 4.86 6.21
N SER A 104 -11.74 4.60 5.74
CA SER A 104 -10.69 5.62 5.77
C SER A 104 -10.99 6.74 4.76
N PRO A 105 -10.98 8.02 5.16
CA PRO A 105 -11.42 9.15 4.33
C PRO A 105 -10.55 9.38 3.07
N GLU A 106 -9.38 8.74 2.99
CA GLU A 106 -8.54 8.71 1.78
C GLU A 106 -9.12 7.82 0.65
N TYR A 107 -10.21 7.08 0.94
CA TYR A 107 -10.82 6.09 0.04
C TYR A 107 -12.30 6.37 -0.29
N SER A 108 -12.88 7.48 0.20
CA SER A 108 -14.19 7.98 -0.27
C SER A 108 -14.05 8.55 -1.69
N HIS A 109 -13.91 7.66 -2.67
CA HIS A 109 -14.22 7.94 -4.06
C HIS A 109 -15.50 7.19 -4.40
N GLU A 110 -16.59 7.58 -3.75
CA GLU A 110 -17.88 7.54 -4.42
C GLU A 110 -17.80 8.59 -5.54
N ASP A 111 -17.47 8.13 -6.75
CA ASP A 111 -17.90 8.86 -7.94
C ASP A 111 -19.14 8.11 -8.45
N PRO A 112 -20.37 8.53 -8.07
CA PRO A 112 -21.59 7.94 -8.62
C PRO A 112 -21.87 8.49 -10.03
N SER A 113 -20.84 8.69 -10.86
CA SER A 113 -20.96 9.22 -12.21
C SER A 113 -20.90 8.12 -13.28
N GLU A 114 -21.57 6.99 -13.05
CA GLU A 114 -22.04 6.12 -14.14
C GLU A 114 -23.51 5.77 -13.88
N LYS A 115 -24.36 6.79 -14.00
CA LYS A 115 -25.77 6.60 -14.33
C LYS A 115 -25.96 6.99 -15.79
N ASP A 116 -25.36 6.18 -16.65
CA ASP A 116 -25.63 6.21 -18.08
C ASP A 116 -27.03 5.63 -18.34
N SER A 117 -27.79 6.36 -19.16
CA SER A 117 -28.92 5.90 -19.97
C SER A 117 -30.20 5.45 -19.27
N GLN A 118 -31.27 6.24 -19.45
CA GLN A 118 -32.50 5.94 -20.24
C GLN A 118 -33.59 6.94 -19.80
N GLN A 119 -33.79 8.04 -20.55
CA GLN A 119 -34.84 8.21 -21.58
C GLN A 119 -36.30 8.11 -21.07
N TYR A 120 -36.99 9.26 -21.16
CA TYR A 120 -38.43 9.49 -21.32
C TYR A 120 -39.41 8.87 -20.31
N HIS A 121 -40.16 9.72 -19.61
CA HIS A 121 -41.61 9.94 -19.84
C HIS A 121 -42.13 11.10 -18.98
N GLN A 122 -42.64 12.12 -19.69
CA GLN A 122 -43.72 13.08 -19.42
C GLN A 122 -44.27 13.29 -17.99
N HIS A 123 -44.59 14.55 -17.63
CA HIS A 123 -45.98 15.04 -17.74
C HIS A 123 -46.14 16.53 -17.37
N ASP A 124 -47.00 17.18 -18.17
CA ASP A 124 -47.74 18.46 -18.02
C ASP A 124 -47.02 19.76 -17.59
#